data_AF-A0A1D9QIH4-F1
#
_entry.id   AF-A0A1D9QIH4-F1
#
_cell.length_a   1.000
_cell.length_b   1.000
_cell.length_c   1.000
_cell.angle_alpha   90.00
_cell.angle_beta   90.00
_cell.angle_gamma   90.00
#
_symmetry.space_group_name_H-M   'P 1'
#
loop_
_entity.id
_entity.type
_entity.pdbx_description
1 polymer ?
#
loop_
_entity_poly.entity_id
_entity_poly.type
_entity_poly.pdbx_seq_one_letter_code
_entity_poly.pdbx_strand_id
1 'polypeptide(L)'
;MLHGKKGFQRIEYAFKNVLTTPVTWLFCDLGTTVLPSDPLSSHHPHKITCTPRVLNGIQVKRPDLKLATENNSNYDEDFREFSVGIHEWLSLISLESPRVNSTDSIDTFLSRYDPPIGSDETEELVKVTWTGFISPSWAHGTFIQVLLTAPKDSWLSYYVGGFSESWNGESKNSTILKLPDIPNDYILWEVE
;
A
#
# COMPACT_ATOMS: atom_id res chain seq x y z
N MET A 1 -7.72 1.43 -34.09
CA MET A 1 -8.48 0.30 -34.69
C MET A 1 -9.74 0.88 -35.29
N LEU A 2 -10.03 0.58 -36.56
CA LEU A 2 -11.18 1.17 -37.26
C LEU A 2 -12.19 0.08 -37.60
N HIS A 3 -13.46 0.32 -37.30
CA HIS A 3 -14.55 -0.57 -37.68
C HIS A 3 -14.53 -0.80 -39.21
N GLY A 4 -14.81 -2.03 -39.65
CA GLY A 4 -14.83 -2.40 -41.06
C GLY A 4 -13.46 -2.75 -41.70
N LYS A 5 -12.34 -2.63 -40.97
CA LYS A 5 -11.05 -3.18 -41.43
C LYS A 5 -10.91 -4.64 -41.02
N LYS A 6 -10.22 -5.45 -41.84
CA LYS A 6 -10.03 -6.91 -41.62
C LYS A 6 -9.50 -7.24 -40.22
N GLY A 7 -8.56 -6.44 -39.70
CA GLY A 7 -8.03 -6.64 -38.35
C GLY A 7 -9.08 -6.49 -37.25
N PHE A 8 -9.96 -5.49 -37.35
CA PHE A 8 -11.05 -5.30 -36.40
C PHE A 8 -12.10 -6.43 -36.52
N GLN A 9 -12.50 -6.78 -37.73
CA GLN A 9 -13.46 -7.87 -37.98
C GLN A 9 -12.96 -9.21 -37.42
N ARG A 10 -11.66 -9.48 -37.49
CA ARG A 10 -11.07 -10.71 -36.93
C ARG A 10 -11.20 -10.76 -35.41
N ILE A 11 -11.05 -9.63 -34.72
CA ILE A 11 -11.17 -9.53 -33.26
C ILE A 11 -12.64 -9.66 -32.84
N GLU A 12 -13.55 -9.00 -33.56
CA GLU A 12 -14.99 -9.16 -33.34
C GLU A 12 -15.43 -10.61 -33.53
N TYR A 13 -14.96 -11.26 -34.60
CA TYR A 13 -15.20 -12.68 -34.83
C TYR A 13 -14.66 -13.54 -33.69
N ALA A 14 -13.45 -13.25 -33.18
CA ALA A 14 -12.86 -13.99 -32.08
C ALA A 14 -13.71 -13.89 -30.80
N PHE A 15 -14.16 -12.69 -30.40
CA PHE A 15 -15.02 -12.52 -29.22
C PHE A 15 -16.41 -13.15 -29.38
N LYS A 16 -16.89 -13.33 -30.61
CA LYS A 16 -18.20 -13.97 -30.89
C LYS A 16 -18.13 -15.49 -30.99
N ASN A 17 -17.04 -16.05 -31.53
CA ASN A 17 -16.98 -17.45 -31.95
C ASN A 17 -15.88 -18.27 -31.27
N VAL A 18 -14.83 -17.63 -30.76
CA VAL A 18 -13.64 -18.32 -30.23
C VAL A 18 -13.52 -18.12 -28.71
N LEU A 19 -13.60 -16.87 -28.24
CA LEU A 19 -13.47 -16.50 -26.84
C LEU A 19 -14.85 -16.42 -26.16
N THR A 20 -15.56 -17.55 -26.16
CA THR A 20 -16.96 -17.62 -25.70
C THR A 20 -17.11 -17.92 -24.21
N THR A 21 -16.01 -18.26 -23.52
CA THR A 21 -16.01 -18.49 -22.08
C THR A 21 -16.20 -17.17 -21.33
N PRO A 22 -17.20 -17.05 -20.44
CA PRO A 22 -17.39 -15.84 -19.65
C PRO A 22 -16.22 -15.64 -18.67
N VAL A 23 -15.79 -14.40 -18.54
CA VAL A 23 -14.73 -13.98 -17.61
C VAL A 23 -15.31 -12.94 -16.66
N THR A 24 -14.95 -13.03 -15.38
CA THR A 24 -15.32 -12.02 -14.39
C THR A 24 -14.32 -10.88 -14.44
N TRP A 25 -14.80 -9.66 -14.60
CA TRP A 25 -13.98 -8.46 -14.71
C TRP A 25 -14.21 -7.55 -13.52
N LEU A 26 -13.14 -6.96 -13.02
CA LEU A 26 -13.20 -5.83 -12.10
C LEU A 26 -13.15 -4.54 -12.92
N PHE A 27 -14.09 -3.64 -12.66
CA PHE A 27 -14.17 -2.33 -13.31
C PHE A 27 -14.06 -1.23 -12.27
N CYS A 28 -13.25 -0.22 -12.58
CA CYS A 28 -13.16 1.03 -11.85
C CYS A 28 -13.43 2.16 -12.85
N ASP A 29 -14.48 2.94 -12.61
CA ASP A 29 -14.75 4.12 -13.42
C ASP A 29 -13.78 5.24 -13.02
N LEU A 30 -12.93 5.63 -13.97
CA LEU A 30 -11.96 6.72 -13.81
C LEU A 30 -12.46 8.03 -14.44
N GLY A 31 -13.67 8.03 -14.99
CA GLY A 31 -14.27 9.18 -15.65
C GLY A 31 -14.51 10.34 -14.69
N THR A 32 -14.16 11.55 -15.13
CA THR A 32 -14.46 12.79 -14.40
C THR A 32 -15.80 13.40 -14.84
N THR A 33 -16.36 12.93 -15.96
CA THR A 33 -17.63 13.40 -16.53
C THR A 33 -18.77 12.51 -16.10
N VAL A 34 -19.80 13.10 -15.49
CA VAL A 34 -21.03 12.40 -15.17
C VAL A 34 -21.73 12.01 -16.46
N LEU A 35 -21.73 10.72 -16.78
CA LEU A 35 -22.51 10.20 -17.89
C LEU A 35 -24.01 10.21 -17.53
N PRO A 36 -24.91 10.47 -18.49
CA PRO A 36 -26.35 10.43 -18.25
C PRO A 36 -26.86 9.06 -17.79
N SER A 37 -26.15 7.99 -18.15
CA SER A 37 -26.45 6.61 -17.75
C SER A 37 -25.15 5.81 -17.65
N ASP A 38 -25.10 4.88 -16.70
CA ASP A 38 -23.99 3.95 -16.52
C ASP A 38 -23.96 2.97 -17.72
N PRO A 39 -22.89 2.95 -18.55
CA PRO A 39 -22.81 2.08 -19.71
C PRO A 39 -22.80 0.59 -19.35
N LEU A 40 -22.45 0.25 -18.10
CA LEU A 40 -22.47 -1.13 -17.62
C LEU A 40 -23.84 -1.55 -17.12
N SER A 41 -24.80 -0.64 -16.95
CA SER A 41 -26.12 -0.93 -16.36
C SER A 41 -26.87 -2.09 -17.05
N SER A 42 -26.78 -2.20 -18.38
CA SER A 42 -27.36 -3.32 -19.16
C SER A 42 -26.76 -4.68 -18.85
N HIS A 43 -25.60 -4.71 -18.20
CA HIS A 43 -24.87 -5.92 -17.83
C HIS A 43 -25.02 -6.28 -16.34
N HIS A 44 -25.88 -5.58 -15.60
CA HIS A 44 -26.18 -5.84 -14.18
C HIS A 44 -24.91 -5.99 -13.32
N PRO A 45 -24.04 -4.96 -13.25
CA PRO A 45 -22.77 -5.06 -12.57
C PRO A 45 -22.98 -5.18 -11.06
N HIS A 46 -22.13 -5.98 -10.42
CA HIS A 46 -22.09 -6.03 -8.96
C HIS A 46 -21.26 -4.87 -8.42
N LYS A 47 -21.91 -3.94 -7.71
CA LYS A 47 -21.23 -2.76 -7.15
C LYS A 47 -20.59 -3.12 -5.82
N ILE A 48 -19.28 -2.92 -5.72
CA ILE A 48 -18.49 -3.15 -4.51
C ILE A 48 -18.02 -1.80 -3.97
N THR A 49 -18.33 -1.49 -2.72
CA THR A 49 -17.85 -0.28 -2.04
C THR A 49 -16.65 -0.63 -1.19
N CYS A 50 -15.50 0.02 -1.45
CA CYS A 50 -14.29 -0.12 -0.64
C CYS A 50 -14.44 0.72 0.63
N THR A 51 -14.85 0.11 1.73
CA THR A 51 -15.01 0.79 3.03
C THR A 51 -13.71 0.75 3.83
N PRO A 52 -13.33 1.85 4.52
CA PRO A 52 -12.15 1.84 5.38
C PRO A 52 -12.37 0.96 6.61
N ARG A 53 -11.39 0.10 6.90
CA ARG A 53 -11.20 -0.51 8.21
C ARG A 53 -10.25 0.36 9.02
N VAL A 54 -10.70 0.83 10.18
CA VAL A 54 -9.90 1.64 11.11
C VAL A 54 -9.59 0.80 12.34
N LEU A 55 -8.32 0.69 12.69
CA LEU A 55 -7.83 0.10 13.93
C LEU A 55 -7.19 1.22 14.75
N ASN A 56 -7.73 1.47 15.94
CA ASN A 56 -7.24 2.47 16.88
C ASN A 56 -6.57 1.79 18.08
N GLY A 57 -5.81 2.54 18.87
CA GLY A 57 -5.28 2.03 20.14
C GLY A 57 -4.18 0.99 20.00
N ILE A 58 -3.47 0.95 18.86
CA ILE A 58 -2.40 -0.02 18.64
C ILE A 58 -1.18 0.45 19.42
N GLN A 59 -0.93 -0.15 20.58
CA GLN A 59 0.21 0.20 21.44
C GLN A 59 1.44 -0.56 20.98
N VAL A 60 2.38 0.13 20.33
CA VAL A 60 3.61 -0.48 19.79
C VAL A 60 4.85 0.01 20.50
N LYS A 61 5.88 -0.83 20.51
CA LYS A 61 7.25 -0.36 20.79
C LYS A 61 7.77 0.35 19.55
N ARG A 62 8.15 1.62 19.69
CA ARG A 62 8.57 2.46 18.57
C ARG A 62 10.09 2.35 18.35
N PRO A 63 10.56 2.00 17.14
CA PRO A 63 11.98 2.09 16.81
C PRO A 63 12.43 3.55 16.74
N ASP A 64 13.74 3.80 16.86
CA ASP A 64 14.24 5.15 16.57
C ASP A 64 14.04 5.43 15.07
N LEU A 65 13.37 6.54 14.75
CA LEU A 65 13.11 6.97 13.38
C LEU A 65 14.15 8.00 12.89
N LYS A 66 15.26 8.15 13.62
CA LYS A 66 16.37 9.03 13.22
C LYS A 66 17.24 8.35 12.19
N LEU A 67 17.47 9.04 11.08
CA LEU A 67 18.43 8.64 10.08
C LEU A 67 19.87 8.79 10.60
N ALA A 68 20.74 7.87 10.19
CA ALA A 68 22.17 8.04 10.33
C ALA A 68 22.61 9.34 9.64
N THR A 69 23.68 9.98 10.12
CA THR A 69 24.20 11.21 9.51
C THR A 69 25.12 10.84 8.33
N GLU A 70 24.94 11.48 7.17
CA GLU A 70 25.75 11.26 5.94
C GLU A 70 27.27 11.38 6.14
N ASN A 71 27.70 12.07 7.21
CA ASN A 71 29.12 12.23 7.56
C ASN A 71 29.74 10.99 8.25
N ASN A 72 28.98 9.91 8.46
CA ASN A 72 29.49 8.67 9.04
C ASN A 72 30.25 7.85 7.99
N SER A 73 31.41 7.27 8.35
CA SER A 73 32.18 6.42 7.43
C SER A 73 31.44 5.16 6.99
N ASN A 74 30.44 4.74 7.77
CA ASN A 74 29.60 3.56 7.52
C ASN A 74 28.15 3.92 7.14
N TYR A 75 27.90 5.15 6.70
CA TYR A 75 26.54 5.65 6.42
C TYR A 75 25.70 4.70 5.56
N ASP A 76 26.27 4.12 4.50
CA ASP A 76 25.54 3.21 3.60
C ASP A 76 25.09 1.91 4.30
N GLU A 77 25.93 1.35 5.17
CA GLU A 77 25.61 0.12 5.90
C GLU A 77 24.58 0.40 7.00
N ASP A 78 24.78 1.48 7.77
CA ASP A 78 23.86 1.93 8.81
C ASP A 78 22.48 2.27 8.22
N PHE A 79 22.45 2.98 7.09
CA PHE A 79 21.22 3.34 6.39
C PHE A 79 20.50 2.09 5.87
N ARG A 80 21.24 1.09 5.38
CA ARG A 80 20.65 -0.17 4.91
C ARG A 80 20.06 -0.97 6.06
N GLU A 81 20.77 -1.12 7.18
CA GLU A 81 20.26 -1.82 8.37
C GLU A 81 19.01 -1.12 8.92
N PHE A 82 19.06 0.20 9.05
CA PHE A 82 17.91 1.03 9.41
C PHE A 82 16.73 0.80 8.45
N SER A 83 16.96 0.92 7.15
CA SER A 83 15.91 0.81 6.14
C SER A 83 15.25 -0.57 6.13
N VAL A 84 16.04 -1.64 6.29
CA VAL A 84 15.51 -3.01 6.37
C VAL A 84 14.71 -3.21 7.66
N GLY A 85 15.26 -2.79 8.80
CA GLY A 85 14.60 -2.94 10.10
C GLY A 85 13.27 -2.19 10.18
N ILE A 86 13.24 -0.94 9.72
CA ILE A 86 12.02 -0.12 9.68
C ILE A 86 10.98 -0.73 8.73
N HIS A 87 11.40 -1.20 7.54
CA HIS A 87 10.48 -1.84 6.62
C HIS A 87 9.87 -3.13 7.18
N GLU A 88 10.68 -3.96 7.86
CA GLU A 88 10.20 -5.16 8.54
C GLU A 88 9.19 -4.82 9.64
N TRP A 89 9.49 -3.83 10.49
CA TRP A 89 8.58 -3.36 11.54
C TRP A 89 7.26 -2.84 10.98
N LEU A 90 7.29 -2.00 9.94
CA LEU A 90 6.08 -1.52 9.25
C LEU A 90 5.29 -2.67 8.61
N SER A 91 5.97 -3.69 8.08
CA SER A 91 5.34 -4.88 7.53
C SER A 91 4.60 -5.67 8.62
N LEU A 92 5.18 -5.79 9.82
CA LEU A 92 4.52 -6.46 10.95
C LEU A 92 3.30 -5.70 11.45
N ILE A 93 3.33 -4.36 11.46
CA ILE A 93 2.14 -3.53 11.71
C ILE A 93 1.07 -3.78 10.65
N SER A 94 1.47 -3.84 9.38
CA SER A 94 0.57 -4.12 8.26
C SER A 94 -0.08 -5.50 8.37
N LEU A 95 0.65 -6.49 8.91
CA LEU A 95 0.16 -7.83 9.20
C LEU A 95 -0.62 -7.96 10.52
N GLU A 96 -0.76 -6.87 11.29
CA GLU A 96 -1.39 -6.90 12.63
C GLU A 96 -0.71 -7.93 13.56
N SER A 97 0.61 -8.08 13.39
CA SER A 97 1.39 -9.03 14.17
C SER A 97 1.43 -8.62 15.64
N PRO A 98 1.26 -9.54 16.60
CA PRO A 98 1.40 -9.22 18.02
C PRO A 98 2.84 -8.86 18.40
N ARG A 99 3.83 -9.15 17.55
CA ARG A 99 5.26 -8.92 17.81
C ARG A 99 5.66 -7.45 17.93
N VAL A 100 4.86 -6.53 17.41
CA VAL A 100 5.12 -5.09 17.54
C VAL A 100 4.48 -4.50 18.80
N ASN A 101 3.63 -5.25 19.50
CA ASN A 101 2.90 -4.74 20.67
C ASN A 101 3.85 -4.50 21.85
N SER A 102 3.62 -3.41 22.58
CA SER A 102 4.40 -3.08 23.79
C SER A 102 4.25 -4.12 24.91
N THR A 103 3.10 -4.79 24.97
CA THR A 103 2.79 -5.82 25.97
C THR A 103 3.18 -7.23 25.53
N ASP A 104 3.88 -7.38 24.40
CA ASP A 104 4.24 -8.69 23.90
C ASP A 104 5.27 -9.38 24.81
N SER A 105 5.05 -10.66 25.08
CA SER A 105 5.85 -11.47 26.00
C SER A 105 6.07 -12.88 25.45
N ILE A 106 6.37 -12.97 24.15
CA ILE A 106 6.66 -14.24 23.52
C ILE A 106 7.96 -14.84 24.06
N ASP A 107 7.96 -16.17 24.18
CA ASP A 107 9.17 -16.94 24.45
C ASP A 107 10.22 -16.71 23.33
N THR A 108 11.44 -16.35 23.72
CA THR A 108 12.54 -16.05 22.80
C THR A 108 13.00 -17.26 21.98
N PHE A 109 12.70 -18.49 22.42
CA PHE A 109 12.88 -19.70 21.61
C PHE A 109 11.87 -19.79 20.47
N LEU A 110 10.70 -19.16 20.59
CA LEU A 110 9.65 -19.15 19.56
C LEU A 110 9.76 -17.97 18.61
N SER A 111 10.18 -16.81 19.10
CA SER A 111 10.41 -15.63 18.28
C SER A 111 11.54 -14.78 18.86
N ARG A 112 12.51 -14.45 18.01
CA ARG A 112 13.63 -13.57 18.35
C ARG A 112 13.44 -12.16 17.80
N TYR A 113 12.28 -11.89 17.18
CA TYR A 113 12.01 -10.56 16.67
C TYR A 113 11.89 -9.60 17.85
N ASP A 114 12.66 -8.53 17.78
CA ASP A 114 12.51 -7.35 18.60
C ASP A 114 12.55 -6.16 17.63
N PRO A 115 11.79 -5.07 17.87
CA PRO A 115 11.85 -3.90 17.03
C PRO A 115 13.28 -3.39 16.85
N PRO A 116 13.60 -2.76 15.72
CA PRO A 116 14.90 -2.13 15.50
C PRO A 116 15.27 -1.20 16.66
N ILE A 117 16.56 -1.08 16.95
CA ILE A 117 17.12 -0.29 18.07
C ILE A 117 16.35 1.03 18.20
N GLY A 118 15.67 1.22 19.33
CA GLY A 118 14.74 2.30 19.55
C GLY A 118 14.44 2.54 21.02
N SER A 119 13.82 3.68 21.32
CA SER A 119 13.44 4.02 22.69
C SER A 119 12.45 2.99 23.26
N ASP A 120 12.50 2.71 24.56
CA ASP A 120 11.48 1.91 25.29
C ASP A 120 10.10 2.61 25.31
N GLU A 121 9.91 3.62 24.46
CA GLU A 121 8.70 4.42 24.39
C GLU A 121 7.62 3.65 23.66
N THR A 122 6.49 3.52 24.35
CA THR A 122 5.27 3.01 23.76
C THR A 122 4.56 4.13 23.04
N GLU A 123 4.17 3.89 21.79
CA GLU A 123 3.39 4.82 20.98
C GLU A 123 2.05 4.20 20.60
N GLU A 124 1.00 5.01 20.61
CA GLU A 124 -0.32 4.61 20.16
C GLU A 124 -0.50 4.95 18.68
N LEU A 125 -0.77 3.93 17.86
CA LEU A 125 -0.98 4.08 16.42
C LEU A 125 -2.44 3.91 16.03
N VAL A 126 -2.77 4.56 14.91
CA VAL A 126 -4.00 4.34 14.15
C VAL A 126 -3.63 3.78 12.78
N LYS A 127 -4.21 2.64 12.43
CA LYS A 127 -4.07 2.02 11.11
C LYS A 127 -5.39 2.14 10.36
N VAL A 128 -5.35 2.72 9.17
CA VAL A 128 -6.49 2.79 8.25
C VAL A 128 -6.18 1.96 7.02
N THR A 129 -7.09 1.06 6.66
CA THR A 129 -6.91 0.13 5.54
C THR A 129 -8.12 0.17 4.63
N TRP A 130 -7.88 0.39 3.34
CA TRP A 130 -8.86 0.19 2.29
C TRP A 130 -8.45 -1.04 1.48
N THR A 131 -9.40 -1.95 1.24
CA THR A 131 -9.17 -3.18 0.48
C THR A 131 -10.20 -3.28 -0.64
N GLY A 132 -9.72 -3.48 -1.87
CA GLY A 132 -10.56 -3.65 -3.05
C GLY A 132 -9.87 -3.23 -4.34
N PHE A 133 -10.66 -3.02 -5.40
CA PHE A 133 -10.16 -2.56 -6.69
C PHE A 133 -10.11 -1.03 -6.74
N ILE A 134 -8.99 -0.49 -6.25
CA ILE A 134 -8.79 0.95 -6.04
C ILE A 134 -7.92 1.51 -7.16
N SER A 135 -8.29 2.68 -7.69
CA SER A 135 -7.51 3.32 -8.75
C SER A 135 -6.21 3.93 -8.21
N PRO A 136 -5.13 3.96 -9.02
CA PRO A 136 -3.90 4.66 -8.67
C PRO A 136 -4.12 6.15 -8.39
N SER A 137 -5.06 6.80 -9.10
CA SER A 137 -5.40 8.20 -8.88
C SER A 137 -6.04 8.46 -7.52
N TRP A 138 -6.88 7.53 -7.04
CA TRP A 138 -7.46 7.61 -5.71
C TRP A 138 -6.40 7.40 -4.62
N ALA A 139 -5.51 6.41 -4.80
CA ALA A 139 -4.44 6.13 -3.85
C ALA A 139 -3.49 7.34 -3.73
N HIS A 140 -3.06 7.89 -4.86
CA HIS A 140 -2.24 9.10 -4.88
C HIS A 140 -2.96 10.30 -4.24
N GLY A 141 -4.23 10.55 -4.60
CA GLY A 141 -5.01 11.63 -3.99
C GLY A 141 -5.13 11.50 -2.47
N THR A 142 -5.34 10.28 -1.98
CA THR A 142 -5.41 9.99 -0.54
C THR A 142 -4.08 10.25 0.16
N PHE A 143 -2.97 9.79 -0.42
CA PHE A 143 -1.63 10.08 0.10
C PHE A 143 -1.38 11.59 0.23
N ILE A 144 -1.70 12.37 -0.80
CA ILE A 144 -1.55 13.83 -0.76
C ILE A 144 -2.42 14.46 0.35
N GLN A 145 -3.67 14.03 0.50
CA GLN A 145 -4.55 14.56 1.55
C GLN A 145 -4.03 14.24 2.96
N VAL A 146 -3.55 13.01 3.17
CA VAL A 146 -2.93 12.60 4.44
C VAL A 146 -1.69 13.44 4.72
N LEU A 147 -0.83 13.62 3.72
CA LEU A 147 0.39 14.40 3.87
C LEU A 147 0.12 15.87 4.21
N LEU A 148 -0.89 16.49 3.58
CA LEU A 148 -1.28 17.88 3.84
C LEU A 148 -1.95 18.07 5.21
N THR A 149 -2.56 17.02 5.75
CA THR A 149 -3.27 17.07 7.04
C THR A 149 -2.36 16.71 8.22
N ALA A 150 -1.32 15.92 7.98
CA ALA A 150 -0.38 15.47 9.01
C ALA A 150 0.41 16.65 9.62
N PRO A 151 0.58 16.69 10.95
CA PRO A 151 1.50 17.63 11.59
C PRO A 151 2.91 17.60 10.97
N LYS A 152 3.64 18.72 11.04
CA LYS A 152 4.99 18.80 10.50
C LYS A 152 5.94 17.83 11.20
N ASP A 153 5.84 17.75 12.52
CA ASP A 153 6.75 16.97 13.37
C ASP A 153 6.24 15.54 13.65
N SER A 154 5.21 15.08 12.92
CA SER A 154 4.70 13.70 13.02
C SER A 154 5.25 12.83 11.90
N TRP A 155 5.46 11.55 12.22
CA TRP A 155 5.74 10.53 11.22
C TRP A 155 4.43 9.94 10.68
N LEU A 156 4.49 9.39 9.47
CA LEU A 156 3.39 8.60 8.89
C LEU A 156 3.97 7.54 7.95
N SER A 157 3.30 6.40 7.86
CA SER A 157 3.58 5.39 6.85
C SER A 157 2.36 5.22 5.94
N TYR A 158 2.61 5.14 4.64
CA TYR A 158 1.61 4.91 3.62
C TYR A 158 2.03 3.71 2.76
N TYR A 159 1.22 2.67 2.77
CA TYR A 159 1.45 1.43 2.03
C TYR A 159 0.41 1.27 0.94
N VAL A 160 0.86 0.93 -0.27
CA VAL A 160 0.01 0.54 -1.41
C VAL A 160 0.50 -0.78 -1.95
N GLY A 161 -0.39 -1.77 -1.98
CA GLY A 161 -0.12 -3.09 -2.57
C GLY A 161 -0.99 -3.35 -3.80
N GLY A 162 -0.39 -3.98 -4.80
CA GLY A 162 -1.09 -4.46 -5.99
C GLY A 162 -1.71 -5.85 -5.82
N PHE A 163 -2.41 -6.33 -6.84
CA PHE A 163 -2.86 -7.72 -6.90
C PHE A 163 -1.68 -8.66 -7.13
N SER A 164 -1.68 -9.82 -6.47
CA SER A 164 -0.63 -10.85 -6.61
C SER A 164 -0.60 -11.51 -7.99
N GLU A 165 -1.74 -11.59 -8.67
CA GLU A 165 -1.88 -12.18 -10.01
C GLU A 165 -2.04 -11.08 -11.07
N SER A 166 -1.01 -10.26 -11.23
CA SER A 166 -0.89 -9.39 -12.40
C SER A 166 -0.54 -10.21 -13.65
N TRP A 167 -0.71 -9.64 -14.84
CA TRP A 167 -0.42 -10.36 -16.10
C TRP A 167 1.06 -10.78 -16.24
N ASN A 168 1.97 -10.13 -15.49
CA ASN A 168 3.38 -10.45 -15.37
C ASN A 168 3.71 -11.32 -14.14
N GLY A 169 2.75 -11.61 -13.26
CA GLY A 169 2.96 -12.43 -12.05
C GLY A 169 3.74 -11.72 -10.93
N GLU A 170 3.98 -10.41 -11.07
CA GLU A 170 4.70 -9.59 -10.09
C GLU A 170 3.72 -8.70 -9.32
N SER A 171 3.80 -8.69 -8.00
CA SER A 171 3.04 -7.77 -7.16
C SER A 171 3.88 -6.54 -6.85
N LYS A 172 3.53 -5.41 -7.45
CA LYS A 172 4.22 -4.14 -7.13
C LYS A 172 3.65 -3.56 -5.85
N ASN A 173 4.50 -3.47 -4.83
CA ASN A 173 4.15 -2.88 -3.55
C ASN A 173 5.07 -1.70 -3.27
N SER A 174 4.50 -0.63 -2.71
CA SER A 174 5.22 0.57 -2.34
C SER A 174 4.88 0.98 -0.92
N THR A 175 5.92 1.23 -0.12
CA THR A 175 5.81 1.80 1.22
C THR A 175 6.52 3.14 1.24
N ILE A 176 5.83 4.17 1.68
CA ILE A 176 6.38 5.52 1.88
C ILE A 176 6.34 5.83 3.37
N LEU A 177 7.47 6.28 3.93
CA LEU A 177 7.57 6.76 5.30
C LEU A 177 7.98 8.23 5.30
N LYS A 178 7.23 9.07 6.02
CA LYS A 178 7.63 10.42 6.39
C LYS A 178 8.25 10.38 7.79
N LEU A 179 9.43 10.96 7.95
CA LEU A 179 10.13 11.03 9.24
C LEU A 179 9.68 12.24 10.08
N PRO A 180 9.81 12.19 11.42
CA PRO A 180 9.34 13.24 12.31
C PRO A 180 10.29 14.46 12.40
N ASP A 181 11.60 14.23 12.31
CA ASP A 181 12.61 15.24 12.69
C ASP A 181 13.12 16.11 11.53
N ILE A 182 12.97 15.63 10.28
CA ILE A 182 13.46 16.33 9.09
C ILE A 182 12.28 16.66 8.17
N PRO A 183 11.93 17.96 8.01
CA PRO A 183 10.81 18.34 7.18
C PRO A 183 11.11 18.03 5.70
N ASN A 184 10.24 17.23 5.09
CA ASN A 184 10.27 16.80 3.68
C ASN A 184 11.24 15.66 3.33
N ASP A 185 11.77 14.94 4.31
CA ASP A 185 12.49 13.70 4.05
C ASP A 185 11.53 12.51 4.06
N TYR A 186 11.66 11.68 3.03
CA TYR A 186 10.85 10.48 2.83
C TYR A 186 11.74 9.29 2.50
N ILE A 187 11.34 8.13 3.00
CA ILE A 187 11.92 6.85 2.62
C ILE A 187 10.89 6.10 1.80
N LEU A 188 11.32 5.61 0.65
CA LEU A 188 10.52 4.84 -0.29
C LEU A 188 11.12 3.43 -0.40
N TRP A 189 10.29 2.43 -0.12
CA TRP A 189 10.59 1.04 -0.48
C TRP A 189 9.71 0.65 -1.66
N GLU A 190 10.34 0.19 -2.73
CA GLU A 190 9.68 -0.46 -3.87
C GLU A 190 10.07 -1.94 -3.85
N VAL A 191 9.08 -2.80 -3.66
CA VAL A 191 9.27 -4.26 -3.68
C VAL A 191 8.59 -4.78 -4.93
N GLU A 192 9.39 -5.38 -5.82
CA GLU A 192 8.96 -6.06 -7.05
C GLU A 192 8.82 -7.57 -6.86
#